data_AF-A0AAD2PWN8-F1
#
_entry.id   AF-A0AAD2PWN8-F1
#
_cell.length_a   1.000
_cell.length_b   1.000
_cell.length_c   1.000
_cell.angle_alpha   90.00
_cell.angle_beta   90.00
_cell.angle_gamma   90.00
#
_symmetry.space_group_name_H-M   'P 1'
#
loop_
_entity.id
_entity.type
_entity.pdbx_description
1 polymer ?
#
loop_
_entity_poly.entity_id
_entity_poly.type
_entity_poly.pdbx_seq_one_letter_code
_entity_poly.pdbx_strand_id
1 'polypeptide(L)'
;MGDTGGDFELMGDLPVHRGEASLSANDADDGGFKLLPDYAKTVTRITFMVATASLLSGVLAMWWCASQVAYIAFFFPLVTAPAVVVQRIRIQWMPTLRQELNKLRSSVNDFAYQNARLQAENTRLEQQVNKLSGVEDRLAEIVEKEGRNVNEFKGLLKENKSIQEEMAALLQAEKFHQLIDAMIASEQEVDNVVCEKEMDIFMRRLKGLHPGRNSSYIDEEALRAAFLGTNQSPEALLQVTSSYLSSKSQETEGANIV
;
A
#
# COMPACT_ATOMS: atom_id res chain seq x y z
N MET A 1 11.99 -9.25 -32.54
CA MET A 1 11.95 -8.56 -31.23
C MET A 1 13.35 -8.61 -30.67
N GLY A 2 14.00 -7.45 -30.66
CA GLY A 2 15.43 -7.32 -30.41
C GLY A 2 15.75 -7.51 -28.94
N ASP A 3 16.52 -8.54 -28.69
CA ASP A 3 17.26 -8.76 -27.46
C ASP A 3 18.47 -7.82 -27.49
N THR A 4 18.36 -6.70 -26.78
CA THR A 4 19.50 -5.84 -26.43
C THR A 4 19.80 -6.06 -24.96
N GLY A 5 20.36 -7.23 -24.66
CA GLY A 5 21.17 -7.48 -23.48
C GLY A 5 22.36 -6.51 -23.48
N GLY A 6 22.13 -5.32 -22.92
CA GLY A 6 23.20 -4.43 -22.55
C GLY A 6 23.87 -5.03 -21.33
N ASP A 7 25.04 -5.64 -21.55
CA ASP A 7 25.98 -6.00 -20.51
C ASP A 7 26.38 -4.73 -19.76
N PHE A 8 25.62 -4.42 -18.71
CA PHE A 8 26.00 -3.45 -17.70
C PHE A 8 27.11 -4.12 -16.89
N GLU A 9 28.34 -3.99 -17.41
CA GLU A 9 29.55 -4.40 -16.70
C GLU A 9 29.47 -3.87 -15.27
N LEU A 10 29.38 -4.82 -14.34
CA LEU A 10 29.60 -4.61 -12.93
C LEU A 10 30.92 -3.83 -12.77
N MET A 11 30.83 -2.52 -12.54
CA MET A 11 31.76 -1.81 -11.66
C MET A 11 31.47 -2.26 -10.22
N GLY A 12 31.58 -3.57 -10.00
CA GLY A 12 31.63 -4.20 -8.69
C GLY A 12 33.05 -4.03 -8.17
N ASP A 13 33.12 -3.53 -6.94
CA ASP A 13 34.32 -3.60 -6.10
C ASP A 13 35.52 -2.78 -6.57
N LEU A 14 35.35 -1.46 -6.62
CA LEU A 14 36.42 -0.67 -6.03
C LEU A 14 36.36 -0.90 -4.52
N PRO A 15 37.38 -1.54 -3.90
CA PRO A 15 37.45 -1.61 -2.46
C PRO A 15 37.47 -0.16 -1.98
N VAL A 16 36.34 0.31 -1.46
CA VAL A 16 36.31 1.46 -0.58
C VAL A 16 37.12 0.99 0.61
N HIS A 17 38.44 1.19 0.53
CA HIS A 17 39.31 1.13 1.67
C HIS A 17 38.66 2.09 2.65
N ARG A 18 37.94 1.49 3.60
CA ARG A 18 37.48 2.05 4.85
C ARG A 18 38.76 2.35 5.62
N GLY A 19 39.57 3.26 5.08
CA GLY A 19 40.61 3.92 5.79
C GLY A 19 39.88 4.55 6.94
N GLU A 20 40.17 4.04 8.13
CA GLU A 20 39.83 4.63 9.39
C GLU A 20 40.42 6.05 9.40
N ALA A 21 39.77 6.97 8.69
CA ALA A 21 39.91 8.39 8.86
C ALA A 21 39.06 8.78 10.07
N SER A 22 39.22 8.05 11.17
CA SER A 22 39.24 8.62 12.51
C SER A 22 40.55 9.41 12.70
N LEU A 23 40.92 10.20 11.68
CA LEU A 23 41.81 11.34 11.87
C LEU A 23 40.95 12.37 12.60
N SER A 24 40.99 12.24 13.92
CA SER A 24 40.73 13.27 14.92
C SER A 24 40.62 14.65 14.26
N ALA A 25 39.39 15.08 14.01
CA ALA A 25 39.10 16.45 13.60
C ALA A 25 39.48 17.48 14.70
N ASN A 26 40.01 17.01 15.84
CA ASN A 26 40.55 17.82 16.92
C ASN A 26 42.07 18.04 16.84
N ASP A 27 42.80 17.40 15.91
CA ASP A 27 44.25 17.64 15.70
C ASP A 27 44.56 18.39 14.39
N ALA A 28 43.61 19.19 13.90
CA ALA A 28 43.94 20.27 12.96
C ALA A 28 44.65 21.39 13.73
N ASP A 29 45.86 21.06 14.16
CA ASP A 29 46.91 21.94 14.62
C ASP A 29 46.93 23.19 13.74
N ASP A 30 46.80 24.31 14.43
CA ASP A 30 46.72 25.68 13.96
C ASP A 30 48.06 26.08 13.33
N GLY A 31 48.36 25.48 12.17
CA GLY A 31 49.50 25.76 11.31
C GLY A 31 49.35 27.07 10.54
N GLY A 32 48.61 28.03 11.10
CA GLY A 32 48.96 29.42 10.91
C GLY A 32 50.38 29.57 11.45
N PHE A 33 51.29 30.11 10.65
CA PHE A 33 52.62 30.48 11.11
C PHE A 33 52.44 31.46 12.27
N LYS A 34 52.36 30.94 13.50
CA LYS A 34 52.36 31.68 14.75
C LYS A 34 53.75 32.25 14.84
N LEU A 35 53.98 33.35 14.13
CA LEU A 35 55.00 34.31 14.53
C LEU A 35 54.75 34.50 16.01
N LEU A 36 55.64 33.95 16.83
CA LEU A 36 55.61 34.05 18.28
C LEU A 36 55.19 35.50 18.59
N PRO A 37 54.20 35.73 19.48
CA PRO A 37 53.62 37.05 19.70
C PRO A 37 54.69 38.11 19.99
N ASP A 38 55.85 37.69 20.48
CA ASP A 38 57.01 38.53 20.74
C ASP A 38 57.83 38.89 19.50
N TYR A 39 57.94 38.01 18.50
CA TYR A 39 58.62 38.32 17.23
C TYR A 39 57.77 39.28 16.38
N ALA A 40 56.45 39.09 16.33
CA ALA A 40 55.55 40.01 15.63
C ALA A 40 55.59 41.43 16.23
N LYS A 41 55.62 41.54 17.57
CA LYS A 41 55.78 42.83 18.28
C LYS A 41 57.14 43.48 18.00
N THR A 42 58.21 42.69 17.91
CA THR A 42 59.55 43.22 17.65
C THR A 42 59.69 43.72 16.22
N VAL A 43 59.21 42.94 15.24
CA VAL A 43 59.24 43.33 13.82
C VAL A 43 58.37 44.57 13.58
N THR A 44 57.18 44.66 14.17
CA THR A 44 56.31 45.85 14.03
C THR A 44 56.91 47.11 14.64
N ARG A 45 57.63 47.00 15.77
CA ARG A 45 58.37 48.14 16.34
C ARG A 45 59.50 48.60 15.44
N ILE A 46 60.28 47.67 14.89
CA ILE A 46 61.40 48.00 13.99
C ILE A 46 60.87 48.65 12.70
N THR A 47 59.83 48.10 12.08
CA THR A 47 59.26 48.68 10.86
C THR A 47 58.66 50.05 11.10
N PHE A 48 58.03 50.30 12.25
CA PHE A 48 57.54 51.62 12.63
C PHE A 48 58.69 52.63 12.81
N MET A 49 59.78 52.22 13.45
CA MET A 49 60.98 53.07 13.59
C MET A 49 61.60 53.41 12.23
N VAL A 50 61.72 52.43 11.34
CA VAL A 50 62.25 52.65 9.99
C VAL A 50 61.33 53.56 9.18
N ALA A 51 60.01 53.38 9.28
CA ALA A 51 59.03 54.21 8.58
C ALA A 51 59.00 55.65 9.10
N THR A 52 59.10 55.86 10.42
CA THR A 52 59.16 57.21 10.99
C THR A 52 60.47 57.91 10.64
N ALA A 53 61.60 57.19 10.68
CA ALA A 53 62.89 57.72 10.26
C ALA A 53 62.92 58.10 8.77
N SER A 54 62.31 57.29 7.89
CA SER A 54 62.27 57.59 6.45
C SER A 54 61.37 58.80 6.14
N LEU A 55 60.25 58.95 6.85
CA LEU A 55 59.39 60.14 6.73
C LEU A 55 60.10 61.42 7.19
N LEU A 56 60.78 61.36 8.34
CA LEU A 56 61.56 62.50 8.86
C LEU A 56 62.70 62.87 7.91
N SER A 57 63.42 61.88 7.39
CA SER A 57 64.46 62.08 6.38
C SER A 57 63.90 62.74 5.11
N GLY A 58 62.72 62.32 4.64
CA GLY A 58 62.03 62.93 3.50
C GLY A 58 61.65 64.40 3.73
N VAL A 59 61.15 64.75 4.92
CA VAL A 59 60.80 66.14 5.27
C VAL A 59 62.04 67.03 5.35
N LEU A 60 63.14 66.52 5.92
CA LEU A 60 64.42 67.24 5.94
C LEU A 60 64.98 67.45 4.53
N ALA A 61 64.85 66.45 3.65
CA ALA A 61 65.26 66.57 2.26
C ALA A 61 64.42 67.61 1.48
N MET A 62 63.12 67.71 1.75
CA MET A 62 62.25 68.76 1.19
C MET A 62 62.64 70.16 1.64
N TRP A 63 63.06 70.32 2.89
CA TRP A 63 63.55 71.60 3.41
C TRP A 63 64.80 72.05 2.64
N TRP A 64 65.71 71.10 2.36
CA TRP A 64 66.98 71.40 1.73
C TRP A 64 66.89 71.63 0.21
N CYS A 65 66.00 70.90 -0.48
CA CYS A 65 65.85 70.96 -1.93
C CYS A 65 64.40 71.30 -2.33
N ALA A 66 64.15 72.58 -2.63
CA ALA A 66 62.85 73.09 -3.07
C ALA A 66 62.55 72.77 -4.56
N SER A 67 62.54 71.49 -4.92
CA SER A 67 62.18 71.01 -6.26
C SER A 67 60.72 70.57 -6.31
N GLN A 68 59.98 70.99 -7.35
CA GLN A 68 58.58 70.59 -7.58
C GLN A 68 58.40 69.07 -7.70
N VAL A 69 59.42 68.35 -8.20
CA VAL A 69 59.39 66.89 -8.37
C VAL A 69 59.38 66.16 -7.02
N ALA A 70 60.05 66.73 -6.00
CA ALA A 70 60.12 66.12 -4.67
C ALA A 70 58.76 66.11 -3.95
N TYR A 71 57.92 67.13 -4.18
CA TYR A 71 56.57 67.17 -3.63
C TYR A 71 55.69 66.06 -4.19
N ILE A 72 55.68 65.87 -5.52
CA ILE A 72 54.84 64.85 -6.17
C ILE A 72 55.25 63.44 -5.71
N ALA A 73 56.56 63.18 -5.61
CA ALA A 73 57.09 61.88 -5.17
C ALA A 73 56.69 61.50 -3.73
N PHE A 74 56.46 62.48 -2.85
CA PHE A 74 56.06 62.24 -1.46
C PHE A 74 54.56 62.07 -1.28
N PHE A 75 53.74 62.79 -2.06
CA PHE A 75 52.29 62.64 -2.00
C PHE A 75 51.81 61.28 -2.52
N PHE A 76 52.51 60.70 -3.50
CA PHE A 76 52.09 59.43 -4.13
C PHE A 76 52.07 58.24 -3.14
N PRO A 77 53.11 57.98 -2.32
CA PRO A 77 53.05 56.99 -1.25
C PRO A 77 51.99 57.29 -0.19
N LEU A 78 51.76 58.56 0.15
CA LEU A 78 50.78 58.97 1.16
C LEU A 78 49.34 58.55 0.79
N VAL A 79 49.02 58.60 -0.51
CA VAL A 79 47.71 58.20 -1.05
C VAL A 79 47.62 56.68 -1.26
N THR A 80 48.70 56.04 -1.70
CA THR A 80 48.69 54.59 -1.95
C THR A 80 48.79 53.74 -0.68
N ALA A 81 49.42 54.24 0.38
CA ALA A 81 49.54 53.55 1.68
C ALA A 81 48.18 53.14 2.29
N PRO A 82 47.19 54.04 2.48
CA PRO A 82 45.89 53.65 3.03
C PRO A 82 45.17 52.66 2.12
N ALA A 83 45.29 52.79 0.79
CA ALA A 83 44.68 51.87 -0.15
C ALA A 83 45.22 50.43 0.01
N VAL A 84 46.54 50.27 0.14
CA VAL A 84 47.18 48.96 0.36
C VAL A 84 46.82 48.38 1.73
N VAL A 85 46.71 49.21 2.77
CA VAL A 85 46.28 48.75 4.11
C VAL A 85 44.86 48.22 4.07
N VAL A 86 43.92 48.93 3.44
CA VAL A 86 42.53 48.46 3.28
C VAL A 86 42.48 47.15 2.48
N GLN A 87 43.26 47.04 1.40
CA GLN A 87 43.36 45.79 0.63
C GLN A 87 43.90 44.62 1.46
N ARG A 88 44.93 44.85 2.28
CA ARG A 88 45.50 43.82 3.17
C ARG A 88 44.52 43.40 4.26
N ILE A 89 43.82 44.36 4.89
CA ILE A 89 42.76 44.06 5.86
C ILE A 89 41.69 43.22 5.17
N ARG A 90 41.24 43.60 3.97
CA ARG A 90 40.23 42.83 3.25
C ARG A 90 40.67 41.39 2.95
N ILE A 91 41.93 41.17 2.58
CA ILE A 91 42.49 39.83 2.35
C ILE A 91 42.61 39.05 3.66
N GLN A 92 42.97 39.71 4.76
CA GLN A 92 43.08 39.08 6.09
C GLN A 92 41.71 38.68 6.67
N TRP A 93 40.66 39.44 6.34
CA TRP A 93 39.28 39.18 6.78
C TRP A 93 38.54 38.21 5.87
N MET A 94 39.03 37.94 4.66
CA MET A 94 38.51 36.82 3.88
C MET A 94 38.87 35.52 4.63
N PRO A 95 37.89 34.61 4.82
CA PRO A 95 38.17 33.30 5.40
C PRO A 95 39.34 32.72 4.61
N THR A 96 40.38 32.29 5.34
CA THR A 96 41.56 31.77 4.68
C THR A 96 41.11 30.67 3.73
N LEU A 97 41.71 30.59 2.54
CA LEU A 97 41.37 29.58 1.54
C LEU A 97 41.37 28.15 2.14
N ARG A 98 42.13 27.94 3.23
CA ARG A 98 42.12 26.74 4.07
C ARG A 98 40.77 26.49 4.78
N GLN A 99 40.12 27.49 5.35
CA GLN A 99 38.81 27.35 5.98
C GLN A 99 37.74 26.96 4.95
N GLU A 100 37.74 27.60 3.79
CA GLU A 100 36.81 27.24 2.71
C GLU A 100 37.11 25.84 2.15
N LEU A 101 38.39 25.46 2.00
CA LEU A 101 38.77 24.08 1.65
C LEU A 101 38.33 23.06 2.71
N ASN A 102 38.42 23.38 4.01
CA ASN A 102 37.98 22.49 5.07
C ASN A 102 36.46 22.35 5.10
N LYS A 103 35.70 23.45 4.91
CA LYS A 103 34.24 23.40 4.73
C LYS A 103 33.87 22.55 3.52
N LEU A 104 34.59 22.70 2.41
CA LEU A 104 34.37 21.91 1.21
C LEU A 104 34.66 20.42 1.46
N ARG A 105 35.77 20.09 2.15
CA ARG A 105 36.08 18.71 2.55
C ARG A 105 35.00 18.11 3.45
N SER A 106 34.50 18.87 4.42
CA SER A 106 33.37 18.43 5.26
C SER A 106 32.14 18.16 4.42
N SER A 107 31.79 19.08 3.52
CA SER A 107 30.62 18.96 2.64
C SER A 107 30.72 17.76 1.70
N VAL A 108 31.91 17.50 1.15
CA VAL A 108 32.18 16.31 0.31
C VAL A 108 32.05 15.03 1.13
N ASN A 109 32.53 15.02 2.37
CA ASN A 109 32.40 13.86 3.25
C ASN A 109 30.93 13.59 3.64
N ASP A 110 30.18 14.65 3.96
CA ASP A 110 28.75 14.55 4.27
C ASP A 110 27.95 14.06 3.05
N PHE A 111 28.31 14.54 1.85
CA PHE A 111 27.70 14.08 0.61
C PHE A 111 28.03 12.62 0.31
N ALA A 112 29.27 12.19 0.51
CA ALA A 112 29.68 10.79 0.36
C ALA A 112 28.93 9.87 1.32
N TYR A 113 28.74 10.30 2.58
CA TYR A 113 27.97 9.57 3.57
C TYR A 113 26.49 9.44 3.17
N GLN A 114 25.88 10.53 2.71
CA GLN A 114 24.50 10.52 2.23
C GLN A 114 24.32 9.62 1.01
N ASN A 115 25.27 9.64 0.07
CA ASN A 115 25.22 8.79 -1.12
C ASN A 115 25.34 7.31 -0.74
N ALA A 116 26.28 6.96 0.15
CA ALA A 116 26.41 5.58 0.65
C ALA A 116 25.13 5.10 1.37
N ARG A 117 24.47 5.98 2.12
CA ARG A 117 23.19 5.68 2.77
C ARG A 117 22.08 5.45 1.75
N LEU A 118 21.96 6.31 0.74
CA LEU A 118 20.97 6.17 -0.32
C LEU A 118 21.18 4.88 -1.13
N GLN A 119 22.43 4.52 -1.39
CA GLN A 119 22.77 3.26 -2.06
C GLN A 119 22.33 2.05 -1.23
N ALA A 120 22.57 2.07 0.09
CA ALA A 120 22.08 1.03 0.99
C ALA A 120 20.55 0.96 1.06
N GLU A 121 19.86 2.11 1.06
CA GLU A 121 18.40 2.17 1.01
C GLU A 121 17.87 1.62 -0.33
N ASN A 122 18.54 1.91 -1.44
CA ASN A 122 18.16 1.40 -2.75
C ASN A 122 18.33 -0.14 -2.83
N THR A 123 19.47 -0.68 -2.38
CA THR A 123 19.67 -2.14 -2.29
C THR A 123 18.61 -2.81 -1.41
N ARG A 124 18.20 -2.17 -0.30
CA ARG A 124 17.11 -2.67 0.54
C ARG A 124 15.77 -2.67 -0.20
N LEU A 125 15.48 -1.62 -0.98
CA LEU A 125 14.26 -1.54 -1.79
C LEU A 125 14.26 -2.61 -2.89
N GLU A 126 15.37 -2.82 -3.58
CA GLU A 126 15.53 -3.90 -4.57
C GLU A 126 15.27 -5.28 -3.94
N GLN A 127 15.78 -5.54 -2.74
CA GLN A 127 15.47 -6.79 -2.01
C GLN A 127 13.98 -6.91 -1.66
N GLN A 128 13.29 -5.81 -1.36
CA GLN A 128 11.85 -5.82 -1.10
C GLN A 128 11.05 -6.07 -2.38
N VAL A 129 11.43 -5.46 -3.50
CA VAL A 129 10.82 -5.71 -4.81
C VAL A 129 11.00 -7.16 -5.23
N ASN A 130 12.20 -7.74 -5.06
CA ASN A 130 12.45 -9.15 -5.35
C ASN A 130 11.60 -10.08 -4.48
N LYS A 131 11.41 -9.75 -3.19
CA LYS A 131 10.50 -10.49 -2.31
C LYS A 131 9.05 -10.37 -2.77
N LEU A 132 8.61 -9.19 -3.20
CA LEU A 132 7.26 -8.97 -3.67
C LEU A 132 6.98 -9.72 -4.97
N SER A 133 7.90 -9.69 -5.93
CA SER A 133 7.82 -10.50 -7.16
C SER A 133 7.71 -11.99 -6.84
N GLY A 134 8.51 -12.51 -5.89
CA GLY A 134 8.38 -13.90 -5.46
C GLY A 134 7.05 -14.23 -4.76
N VAL A 135 6.38 -13.24 -4.16
CA VAL A 135 5.02 -13.39 -3.60
C VAL A 135 3.97 -13.35 -4.72
N GLU A 136 4.13 -12.47 -5.72
CA GLU A 136 3.27 -12.40 -6.89
C GLU A 136 3.30 -13.70 -7.68
N ASP A 137 4.48 -14.30 -7.90
CA ASP A 137 4.62 -15.59 -8.57
C ASP A 137 3.90 -16.72 -7.80
N ARG A 138 4.05 -16.74 -6.47
CA ARG A 138 3.34 -17.70 -5.60
C ARG A 138 1.83 -17.47 -5.63
N LEU A 139 1.39 -16.22 -5.64
CA LEU A 139 -0.02 -15.89 -5.71
C LEU A 139 -0.60 -16.28 -7.07
N ALA A 140 0.14 -16.10 -8.16
CA ALA A 140 -0.24 -16.57 -9.48
C ALA A 140 -0.37 -18.10 -9.51
N GLU A 141 0.57 -18.84 -8.92
CA GLU A 141 0.50 -20.30 -8.79
C GLU A 141 -0.72 -20.75 -7.95
N ILE A 142 -1.01 -20.05 -6.84
CA ILE A 142 -2.19 -20.31 -6.02
C ILE A 142 -3.47 -20.02 -6.81
N VAL A 143 -3.56 -18.90 -7.51
CA VAL A 143 -4.73 -18.55 -8.34
C VAL A 143 -4.90 -19.54 -9.49
N GLU A 144 -3.83 -20.09 -10.06
CA GLU A 144 -3.93 -21.15 -11.06
C GLU A 144 -4.45 -22.46 -10.47
N LYS A 145 -3.96 -22.85 -9.29
CA LYS A 145 -4.41 -24.06 -8.57
C LYS A 145 -5.84 -23.92 -8.06
N GLU A 146 -6.15 -22.81 -7.41
CA GLU A 146 -7.47 -22.54 -6.83
C GLU A 146 -8.48 -22.13 -7.89
N GLY A 147 -8.11 -21.42 -8.94
CA GLY A 147 -8.99 -21.11 -10.07
C GLY A 147 -9.50 -22.37 -10.77
N ARG A 148 -8.68 -23.44 -10.80
CA ARG A 148 -9.10 -24.77 -11.24
C ARG A 148 -10.11 -25.40 -10.26
N ASN A 149 -9.86 -25.24 -8.96
CA ASN A 149 -10.68 -25.78 -7.88
C ASN A 149 -12.04 -25.04 -7.73
N VAL A 150 -12.10 -23.73 -7.99
CA VAL A 150 -13.34 -22.94 -7.98
C VAL A 150 -14.28 -23.35 -9.11
N ASN A 151 -13.73 -23.66 -10.30
CA ASN A 151 -14.52 -24.17 -11.41
C ASN A 151 -15.09 -25.56 -11.12
N GLU A 152 -14.30 -26.44 -10.50
CA GLU A 152 -14.76 -27.75 -10.04
C GLU A 152 -15.84 -27.63 -8.96
N PHE A 153 -15.65 -26.75 -7.98
CA PHE A 153 -16.64 -26.47 -6.94
C PHE A 153 -17.95 -25.91 -7.51
N LYS A 154 -17.88 -25.01 -8.51
CA LYS A 154 -19.07 -24.51 -9.21
C LYS A 154 -19.79 -25.61 -9.98
N GLY A 155 -19.04 -26.57 -10.54
CA GLY A 155 -19.58 -27.79 -11.14
C GLY A 155 -20.36 -28.63 -10.13
N LEU A 156 -19.75 -28.94 -8.99
CA LEU A 156 -20.36 -29.71 -7.91
C LEU A 156 -21.59 -29.04 -7.29
N LEU A 157 -21.62 -27.71 -7.20
CA LEU A 157 -22.81 -26.96 -6.76
C LEU A 157 -23.95 -27.06 -7.77
N LYS A 158 -23.64 -27.01 -9.07
CA LYS A 158 -24.66 -27.17 -10.13
C LYS A 158 -25.23 -28.59 -10.13
N GLU A 159 -24.37 -29.59 -9.92
CA GLU A 159 -24.79 -30.99 -9.78
C GLU A 159 -25.65 -31.20 -8.54
N ASN A 160 -25.24 -30.67 -7.38
CA ASN A 160 -26.07 -30.73 -6.16
C ASN A 160 -27.42 -30.04 -6.34
N LYS A 161 -27.47 -28.91 -7.04
CA LYS A 161 -28.73 -28.23 -7.34
C LYS A 161 -29.64 -29.11 -8.21
N SER A 162 -29.08 -29.75 -9.24
CA SER A 162 -29.82 -30.71 -10.09
C SER A 162 -30.39 -31.87 -9.27
N ILE A 163 -29.58 -32.44 -8.37
CA ILE A 163 -30.01 -33.54 -7.49
C ILE A 163 -31.12 -33.08 -6.53
N GLN A 164 -31.03 -31.86 -6.00
CA GLN A 164 -32.09 -31.30 -5.15
C GLN A 164 -33.41 -31.09 -5.91
N GLU A 165 -33.35 -30.61 -7.15
CA GLU A 165 -34.52 -30.47 -8.02
C GLU A 165 -35.16 -31.84 -8.33
N GLU A 166 -34.34 -32.86 -8.61
CA GLU A 166 -34.81 -34.24 -8.79
C GLU A 166 -35.43 -34.84 -7.52
N MET A 167 -34.80 -34.63 -6.36
CA MET A 167 -35.35 -35.06 -5.07
C MET A 167 -36.66 -34.35 -4.74
N ALA A 168 -36.79 -33.06 -5.05
CA ALA A 168 -38.02 -32.31 -4.85
C ALA A 168 -39.16 -32.86 -5.72
N ALA A 169 -38.87 -33.19 -6.99
CA ALA A 169 -39.83 -33.83 -7.89
C ALA A 169 -40.26 -35.20 -7.38
N LEU A 170 -39.32 -36.02 -6.88
CA LEU A 170 -39.62 -37.32 -6.27
C LEU A 170 -40.48 -37.18 -5.01
N LEU A 171 -40.18 -36.22 -4.13
CA LEU A 171 -41.00 -35.94 -2.95
C LEU A 171 -42.41 -35.46 -3.32
N GLN A 172 -42.56 -34.68 -4.39
CA GLN A 172 -43.87 -34.26 -4.87
C GLN A 172 -44.67 -35.45 -5.42
N ALA A 173 -44.02 -36.33 -6.19
CA ALA A 173 -44.62 -37.56 -6.68
C ALA A 173 -45.04 -38.49 -5.53
N GLU A 174 -44.20 -38.61 -4.49
CA GLU A 174 -44.49 -39.40 -3.29
C GLU A 174 -45.70 -38.84 -2.55
N LYS A 175 -45.75 -37.52 -2.31
CA LYS A 175 -46.92 -36.87 -1.67
C LYS A 175 -48.20 -37.08 -2.47
N PHE A 176 -48.12 -36.98 -3.80
CA PHE A 176 -49.26 -37.21 -4.67
C PHE A 176 -49.75 -38.66 -4.60
N HIS A 177 -48.82 -39.63 -4.60
CA HIS A 177 -49.15 -41.03 -4.44
C HIS A 177 -49.83 -41.32 -3.09
N GLN A 178 -49.28 -40.79 -2.00
CA GLN A 178 -49.87 -40.95 -0.67
C GLN A 178 -51.28 -40.33 -0.56
N LEU A 179 -51.54 -39.23 -1.28
CA LEU A 179 -52.87 -38.62 -1.33
C LEU A 179 -53.87 -39.50 -2.08
N ILE A 180 -53.45 -40.07 -3.21
CA ILE A 180 -54.25 -41.06 -3.95
C ILE A 180 -54.55 -42.28 -3.07
N ASP A 181 -53.56 -42.82 -2.37
CA ASP A 181 -53.74 -43.96 -1.48
C ASP A 181 -54.72 -43.65 -0.34
N ALA A 182 -54.62 -42.45 0.26
CA ALA A 182 -55.53 -42.01 1.31
C ALA A 182 -56.98 -41.90 0.81
N MET A 183 -57.14 -41.43 -0.43
CA MET A 183 -58.43 -41.29 -1.11
C MET A 183 -59.04 -42.64 -1.47
N ILE A 184 -58.29 -43.51 -2.14
CA ILE A 184 -58.73 -44.87 -2.48
C ILE A 184 -59.13 -45.63 -1.21
N ALA A 185 -58.36 -45.47 -0.13
CA ALA A 185 -58.70 -46.13 1.13
C ALA A 185 -60.00 -45.56 1.74
N SER A 186 -60.34 -44.29 1.48
CA SER A 186 -61.48 -43.58 2.11
C SER A 186 -62.81 -43.81 1.41
N GLU A 187 -62.77 -44.15 0.13
CA GLU A 187 -63.93 -44.61 -0.64
C GLU A 187 -64.34 -46.00 -0.12
N GLN A 188 -65.52 -46.08 0.50
CA GLN A 188 -66.08 -47.33 1.00
C GLN A 188 -67.23 -47.82 0.12
N GLU A 189 -67.89 -46.90 -0.59
CA GLU A 189 -69.05 -47.16 -1.42
C GLU A 189 -68.68 -47.16 -2.91
N VAL A 190 -69.46 -47.87 -3.74
CA VAL A 190 -69.23 -48.02 -5.19
C VAL A 190 -70.25 -47.16 -5.94
N ASP A 191 -70.47 -45.94 -5.50
CA ASP A 191 -71.42 -45.01 -6.11
C ASP A 191 -70.74 -43.79 -6.75
N ASN A 192 -69.40 -43.72 -6.74
CA ASN A 192 -68.59 -42.64 -7.32
C ASN A 192 -68.99 -41.23 -6.83
N VAL A 193 -69.72 -41.13 -5.72
CA VAL A 193 -70.18 -39.87 -5.12
C VAL A 193 -69.66 -39.81 -3.70
N VAL A 194 -68.79 -38.84 -3.42
CA VAL A 194 -68.15 -38.75 -2.11
C VAL A 194 -69.15 -38.26 -1.07
N CYS A 195 -69.48 -39.12 -0.12
CA CYS A 195 -70.35 -38.78 1.00
C CYS A 195 -69.61 -37.97 2.09
N GLU A 196 -70.34 -37.18 2.89
CA GLU A 196 -69.76 -36.37 3.97
C GLU A 196 -68.97 -37.22 4.99
N LYS A 197 -69.39 -38.48 5.22
CA LYS A 197 -68.68 -39.43 6.08
C LYS A 197 -67.35 -39.90 5.49
N GLU A 198 -67.29 -40.10 4.18
CA GLU A 198 -66.06 -40.50 3.47
C GLU A 198 -65.07 -39.34 3.42
N MET A 199 -65.59 -38.12 3.24
CA MET A 199 -64.82 -36.89 3.38
C MET A 199 -64.20 -36.78 4.78
N ASP A 200 -64.95 -37.06 5.85
CA ASP A 200 -64.41 -37.06 7.21
C ASP A 200 -63.31 -38.09 7.45
N ILE A 201 -63.45 -39.28 6.84
CA ILE A 201 -62.44 -40.34 6.90
C ILE A 201 -61.18 -39.92 6.13
N PHE A 202 -61.36 -39.35 4.94
CA PHE A 202 -60.28 -38.79 4.13
C PHE A 202 -59.51 -37.72 4.89
N MET A 203 -60.21 -36.76 5.52
CA MET A 203 -59.58 -35.67 6.29
C MET A 203 -58.80 -36.18 7.51
N ARG A 204 -59.33 -37.18 8.23
CA ARG A 204 -58.59 -37.81 9.33
C ARG A 204 -57.31 -38.51 8.87
N ARG A 205 -57.34 -39.15 7.69
CA ARG A 205 -56.16 -39.81 7.11
C ARG A 205 -55.16 -38.81 6.56
N LEU A 206 -55.62 -37.75 5.93
CA LEU A 206 -54.78 -36.64 5.46
C LEU A 206 -54.03 -35.99 6.64
N LYS A 207 -54.71 -35.82 7.80
CA LYS A 207 -54.08 -35.39 9.05
C LYS A 207 -53.06 -36.40 9.61
N GLY A 208 -53.29 -37.70 9.45
CA GLY A 208 -52.39 -38.75 9.90
C GLY A 208 -51.15 -38.96 9.03
N LEU A 209 -51.24 -38.64 7.73
CA LEU A 209 -50.18 -38.82 6.74
C LEU A 209 -49.02 -37.83 6.89
N HIS A 210 -49.19 -36.75 7.65
CA HIS A 210 -48.13 -35.77 7.94
C HIS A 210 -47.73 -35.79 9.43
N PRO A 211 -47.03 -36.83 9.92
CA PRO A 211 -46.52 -36.89 11.27
C PRO A 211 -45.24 -36.04 11.38
N GLY A 212 -45.37 -34.71 11.39
CA GLY A 212 -44.19 -33.86 11.44
C GLY A 212 -44.46 -32.35 11.49
N ARG A 213 -44.31 -31.79 12.70
CA ARG A 213 -44.05 -30.39 13.08
C ARG A 213 -44.99 -29.25 12.59
N ASN A 214 -45.74 -29.42 11.51
CA ASN A 214 -46.58 -28.40 10.88
C ASN A 214 -47.94 -28.99 10.45
N SER A 215 -48.66 -29.73 11.31
CA SER A 215 -49.98 -30.29 10.96
C SER A 215 -51.14 -29.25 10.98
N SER A 216 -50.81 -27.95 11.08
CA SER A 216 -51.77 -26.85 11.19
C SER A 216 -52.19 -26.25 9.83
N TYR A 217 -51.68 -26.76 8.70
CA TYR A 217 -51.76 -26.07 7.41
C TYR A 217 -52.93 -26.48 6.50
N ILE A 218 -53.74 -27.46 6.90
CA ILE A 218 -54.88 -27.91 6.10
C ILE A 218 -56.15 -27.28 6.68
N ASP A 219 -56.55 -26.15 6.12
CA ASP A 219 -57.83 -25.51 6.44
C ASP A 219 -58.96 -26.40 5.91
N GLU A 220 -59.51 -27.21 6.82
CA GLU A 220 -60.55 -28.17 6.50
C GLU A 220 -61.81 -27.49 5.95
N GLU A 221 -62.09 -26.29 6.43
CA GLU A 221 -63.23 -25.48 6.00
C GLU A 221 -63.06 -24.98 4.57
N ALA A 222 -61.85 -24.54 4.19
CA ALA A 222 -61.57 -24.08 2.83
C ALA A 222 -61.63 -25.24 1.83
N LEU A 223 -61.11 -26.41 2.22
CA LEU A 223 -61.13 -27.61 1.38
C LEU A 223 -62.56 -28.13 1.20
N ARG A 224 -63.37 -28.14 2.27
CA ARG A 224 -64.80 -28.48 2.20
C ARG A 224 -65.60 -27.49 1.37
N ALA A 225 -65.33 -26.19 1.50
CA ALA A 225 -65.99 -25.15 0.70
C ALA A 225 -65.68 -25.28 -0.80
N ALA A 226 -64.43 -25.59 -1.16
CA ALA A 226 -64.03 -25.84 -2.54
C ALA A 226 -64.66 -27.13 -3.11
N PHE A 227 -64.85 -28.15 -2.26
CA PHE A 227 -65.49 -29.40 -2.64
C PHE A 227 -67.00 -29.26 -2.89
N LEU A 228 -67.70 -28.47 -2.07
CA LEU A 228 -69.13 -28.18 -2.26
C LEU A 228 -69.43 -27.43 -3.58
N GLY A 229 -68.43 -26.75 -4.14
CA GLY A 229 -68.54 -26.05 -5.43
C GLY A 229 -68.27 -26.90 -6.67
N THR A 230 -67.76 -28.13 -6.50
CA THR A 230 -67.44 -29.06 -7.59
C THR A 230 -68.40 -30.26 -7.59
N ASN A 231 -68.45 -31.04 -8.67
CA ASN A 231 -69.43 -32.12 -8.92
C ASN A 231 -69.33 -33.35 -7.98
N GLN A 232 -68.81 -33.19 -6.75
CA GLN A 232 -68.65 -34.24 -5.72
C GLN A 232 -67.97 -35.52 -6.22
N SER A 233 -67.25 -35.43 -7.35
CA SER A 233 -66.57 -36.57 -7.93
C SER A 233 -65.20 -36.75 -7.25
N PRO A 234 -64.74 -38.00 -7.13
CA PRO A 234 -63.42 -38.31 -6.60
C PRO A 234 -62.30 -37.57 -7.36
N GLU A 235 -62.40 -37.47 -8.69
CA GLU A 235 -61.45 -36.74 -9.53
C GLU A 235 -61.42 -35.23 -9.25
N ALA A 236 -62.58 -34.62 -8.96
CA ALA A 236 -62.65 -33.20 -8.61
C ALA A 236 -61.96 -32.94 -7.25
N LEU A 237 -62.06 -33.88 -6.30
CA LEU A 237 -61.36 -33.83 -5.02
C LEU A 237 -59.83 -33.83 -5.23
N LEU A 238 -59.31 -34.69 -6.11
CA LEU A 238 -57.89 -34.72 -6.48
C LEU A 238 -57.42 -33.43 -7.14
N GLN A 239 -58.23 -32.85 -8.02
CA GLN A 239 -57.89 -31.62 -8.71
C GLN A 239 -57.85 -30.42 -7.73
N VAL A 240 -58.79 -30.36 -6.79
CA VAL A 240 -58.83 -29.32 -5.76
C VAL A 240 -57.68 -29.48 -4.77
N THR A 241 -57.41 -30.69 -4.29
CA THR A 241 -56.31 -30.96 -3.36
C THR A 241 -54.93 -30.74 -4.01
N SER A 242 -54.73 -31.14 -5.27
CA SER A 242 -53.47 -30.92 -6.00
C SER A 242 -53.23 -29.44 -6.30
N SER A 243 -54.25 -28.68 -6.71
CA SER A 243 -54.14 -27.23 -6.89
C SER A 243 -53.88 -26.50 -5.56
N TYR A 244 -54.50 -26.95 -4.46
CA TYR A 244 -54.23 -26.42 -3.12
C TYR A 244 -52.78 -26.69 -2.67
N LEU A 245 -52.28 -27.92 -2.85
CA LEU A 245 -50.90 -28.29 -2.51
C LEU A 245 -49.86 -27.57 -3.39
N SER A 246 -50.13 -27.39 -4.68
CA SER A 246 -49.21 -26.73 -5.62
C SER A 246 -49.15 -25.21 -5.42
N SER A 247 -50.28 -24.57 -5.06
CA SER A 247 -50.29 -23.13 -4.76
C SER A 247 -49.50 -22.80 -3.49
N LYS A 248 -49.60 -23.67 -2.47
CA LYS A 248 -48.89 -23.50 -1.20
C LYS A 248 -47.39 -23.79 -1.29
N SER A 249 -46.94 -24.70 -2.17
CA SER A 249 -45.48 -24.94 -2.33
C SER A 249 -44.75 -23.72 -2.92
N GLN A 250 -45.41 -22.97 -3.80
CA GLN A 250 -44.87 -21.72 -4.38
C GLN A 250 -44.76 -20.59 -3.34
N GLU A 251 -45.69 -20.51 -2.37
CA GLU A 251 -45.60 -19.54 -1.27
C GLU A 251 -44.38 -19.81 -0.37
N THR A 252 -44.05 -21.08 -0.11
CA THR A 252 -42.91 -21.44 0.76
C THR A 252 -41.54 -21.26 0.09
N GLU A 253 -41.43 -21.40 -1.23
CA GLU A 253 -40.17 -21.10 -1.94
C GLU A 253 -39.89 -19.59 -2.03
N GLY A 254 -40.93 -18.75 -2.15
CA GLY A 254 -40.77 -17.29 -2.17
C GLY A 254 -40.31 -16.69 -0.84
N ALA A 255 -40.62 -17.34 0.29
CA ALA A 255 -40.26 -16.85 1.62
C ALA A 255 -38.80 -17.14 2.02
N ASN A 256 -38.11 -18.04 1.32
CA ASN A 256 -36.75 -18.49 1.67
C ASN A 256 -35.65 -17.87 0.76
N ILE A 257 -36.03 -16.92 -0.10
CA ILE A 257 -35.13 -16.19 -1.03
C ILE A 257 -34.92 -14.72 -0.57
N VAL A 258 -35.44 -14.34 0.60
CA VAL A 258 -35.10 -13.07 1.30
C VAL A 258 -34.17 -13.39 2.47
#